data_AF-A0A926VD51-F1
#
_entry.id   AF-A0A926VD51-F1
#
_cell.length_a   1.000
_cell.length_b   1.000
_cell.length_c   1.000
_cell.angle_alpha   90.00
_cell.angle_beta   90.00
_cell.angle_gamma   90.00
#
_symmetry.space_group_name_H-M   'P 1'
#
loop_
_entity.id
_entity.type
_entity.pdbx_description
1 polymer ?
#
loop_
_entity_poly.entity_id
_entity_poly.type
_entity_poly.pdbx_seq_one_letter_code
_entity_poly.pdbx_strand_id
1 'polypeptide(L)' 'MQDGDVRLVQLALKKAGFAIEIDRIYGIDTEKAVRQFQKNKGLDVDGRVGPQTRAALGL' A
#
# COMPACT_ATOMS: atom_id res chain seq x y z
N MET A 1 8.13 3.94 8.50
CA MET A 1 7.82 4.73 7.30
C MET A 1 7.70 6.17 7.73
N GLN A 2 8.38 7.10 7.05
CA GLN A 2 8.16 8.53 7.27
C GLN A 2 6.83 8.94 6.63
N ASP A 3 6.20 10.01 7.10
CA ASP A 3 4.88 10.49 6.64
C ASP A 3 4.78 10.68 5.11
N GLY A 4 5.92 10.93 4.44
CA GLY A 4 6.03 11.01 2.99
C GLY A 4 5.79 9.67 2.27
N ASP A 5 6.25 8.56 2.84
CA ASP A 5 6.12 7.24 2.23
C ASP A 5 4.67 6.75 2.27
N VAL A 6 3.94 7.03 3.37
CA VAL A 6 2.56 6.57 3.54
C VAL A 6 1.63 7.22 2.50
N ARG A 7 1.79 8.53 2.26
CA ARG A 7 1.02 9.22 1.23
C ARG A 7 1.23 8.60 -0.16
N LEU A 8 2.47 8.25 -0.48
CA LEU A 8 2.82 7.64 -1.76
C LEU A 8 2.19 6.25 -1.92
N VAL A 9 2.22 5.45 -0.86
CA VAL A 9 1.54 4.15 -0.82
C VAL A 9 0.05 4.31 -1.03
N GLN A 10 -0.60 5.21 -0.31
CA GLN A 10 -2.04 5.44 -0.44
C GLN A 10 -2.43 5.89 -1.84
N LEU A 11 -1.64 6.78 -2.45
CA LEU A 11 -1.81 7.20 -3.84
C LEU A 11 -1.65 6.03 -4.82
N ALA A 12 -0.63 5.18 -4.63
CA ALA A 12 -0.37 4.03 -5.49
C ALA A 12 -1.48 2.97 -5.35
N LEU A 13 -1.96 2.70 -4.14
CA LEU A 13 -3.10 1.82 -3.89
C LEU A 13 -4.38 2.36 -4.53
N LYS A 14 -4.64 3.67 -4.44
CA LYS A 14 -5.77 4.29 -5.11
C LYS A 14 -5.70 4.13 -6.64
N LYS A 15 -4.50 4.31 -7.22
CA LYS A 15 -4.24 4.03 -8.64
C LYS A 15 -4.42 2.55 -9.00
N ALA A 16 -4.10 1.65 -8.09
CA ALA A 16 -4.31 0.21 -8.24
C ALA A 16 -5.78 -0.22 -8.06
N GLY A 17 -6.71 0.73 -7.83
CA GLY A 17 -8.15 0.49 -7.75
C GLY A 17 -8.69 0.30 -6.33
N PHE A 18 -7.88 0.55 -5.29
CA PHE A 18 -8.33 0.46 -3.90
C PHE A 18 -9.02 1.76 -3.45
N ALA A 19 -10.23 1.63 -2.92
CA ALA A 19 -10.97 2.75 -2.35
C ALA A 19 -10.52 3.00 -0.90
N ILE A 20 -9.45 3.79 -0.73
CA ILE A 20 -8.94 4.23 0.58
C ILE A 20 -8.76 5.75 0.62
N GLU A 21 -8.76 6.30 1.83
CA GLU A 21 -8.44 7.70 2.08
C GLU A 21 -6.92 7.96 2.01
N ILE A 22 -6.53 9.19 1.62
CA ILE A 22 -5.14 9.63 1.60
C ILE A 22 -4.92 10.59 2.78
N ASP A 23 -4.95 10.03 3.98
CA ASP A 23 -4.79 10.74 5.26
C ASP A 23 -3.33 10.81 5.73
N ARG A 24 -2.41 10.17 4.99
CA ARG A 24 -0.98 9.99 5.33
C ARG A 24 -0.73 9.13 6.57
N ILE A 25 -1.76 8.41 7.04
CA ILE A 25 -1.70 7.52 8.19
C ILE A 25 -1.72 6.08 7.70
N TYR A 26 -0.76 5.28 8.14
CA TYR A 26 -0.76 3.85 7.87
C TYR A 26 -1.71 3.15 8.86
N GLY A 27 -3.01 3.40 8.68
CA GLY A 27 -4.07 2.84 9.48
C GLY A 27 -4.54 1.47 8.97
N ILE A 28 -5.55 0.93 9.63
CA ILE A 28 -6.11 -0.40 9.32
C ILE A 28 -6.59 -0.53 7.88
N ASP A 29 -7.13 0.54 7.29
CA ASP A 29 -7.62 0.52 5.92
C ASP A 29 -6.49 0.51 4.90
N THR A 30 -5.41 1.25 5.17
CA THR A 30 -4.19 1.20 4.36
C THR A 30 -3.55 -0.19 4.44
N GLU A 31 -3.43 -0.77 5.64
CA GLU A 31 -2.88 -2.13 5.81
C GLU A 31 -3.72 -3.18 5.06
N LYS A 32 -5.05 -3.15 5.19
CA LYS A 32 -5.96 -4.05 4.46
C LYS A 32 -5.79 -3.92 2.95
N ALA A 33 -5.71 -2.70 2.44
CA ALA A 33 -5.48 -2.45 1.02
C ALA A 33 -4.11 -2.99 0.56
N VAL A 34 -3.06 -2.82 1.37
CA VAL A 34 -1.73 -3.39 1.08
C VAL A 34 -1.79 -4.92 1.06
N ARG A 35 -2.42 -5.56 2.05
CA ARG A 35 -2.57 -7.04 2.07
C ARG A 35 -3.31 -7.54 0.84
N GLN A 36 -4.40 -6.87 0.46
CA GLN A 36 -5.17 -7.26 -0.72
C GLN A 36 -4.37 -7.03 -2.01
N PHE A 37 -3.62 -5.93 -2.10
CA PHE A 37 -2.72 -5.67 -3.22
C PHE A 37 -1.62 -6.75 -3.33
N GLN A 38 -0.96 -7.08 -2.21
CA GLN A 38 0.04 -8.15 -2.14
C GLN A 38 -0.54 -9.47 -2.63
N LYS A 39 -1.73 -9.84 -2.14
CA LYS A 39 -2.45 -11.04 -2.58
C LYS A 39 -2.73 -11.03 -4.09
N ASN A 40 -3.21 -9.91 -4.63
CA ASN A 40 -3.49 -9.76 -6.06
C ASN A 40 -2.22 -9.83 -6.93
N LYS A 41 -1.06 -9.49 -6.38
CA LYS A 41 0.24 -9.51 -7.06
C LYS A 41 1.05 -10.78 -6.80
N GLY A 42 0.55 -11.71 -5.98
CA GLY A 42 1.27 -12.94 -5.61
C GLY A 42 2.50 -12.67 -4.74
N LEU A 43 2.50 -11.58 -3.97
CA LEU A 43 3.55 -11.25 -3.00
C LEU A 43 3.22 -11.88 -1.63
N ASP A 44 4.23 -11.91 -0.75
CA ASP A 44 4.00 -12.24 0.66
C ASP A 44 3.00 -11.25 1.28
N VAL A 45 1.99 -11.78 1.98
CA VAL A 45 0.84 -11.00 2.48
C VAL A 45 1.06 -10.61 3.95
N ASP A 46 2.10 -9.82 4.19
CA ASP A 46 2.47 -9.36 5.53
C ASP A 46 1.79 -8.04 5.94
N GLY A 47 1.18 -7.33 4.98
CA GLY A 47 0.58 -6.01 5.19
C GLY A 47 1.61 -4.91 5.41
N ARG A 48 2.87 -5.12 5.03
CA ARG A 48 3.97 -4.15 5.14
C ARG A 48 4.44 -3.75 3.76
N VAL A 49 4.77 -2.48 3.59
CA VAL A 49 5.26 -1.98 2.31
C VAL A 49 6.79 -2.07 2.26
N GLY A 50 7.28 -3.28 2.03
CA GLY A 50 8.70 -3.55 1.78
C GLY A 50 9.14 -3.27 0.33
N PRO A 51 10.42 -3.48 -0.01
CA PRO A 51 10.96 -3.20 -1.35
C PRO A 51 10.19 -3.88 -2.49
N GLN A 52 9.76 -5.12 -2.29
CA GLN A 52 8.97 -5.87 -3.29
C GLN A 52 7.58 -5.25 -3.51
N THR A 53 6.90 -4.89 -2.42
CA THR A 53 5.59 -4.21 -2.49
C THR A 53 5.71 -2.84 -3.14
N ARG A 54 6.78 -2.07 -2.82
CA ARG A 54 7.08 -0.78 -3.44
C ARG A 54 7.31 -0.92 -4.96
N ALA A 55 8.15 -1.87 -5.36
CA ALA A 55 8.40 -2.14 -6.78
C ALA A 55 7.10 -2.50 -7.53
N ALA A 56 6.24 -3.32 -6.92
CA ALA A 56 4.95 -3.67 -7.52
C ALA A 56 3.95 -2.50 -7.58
N LEU A 57 4.03 -1.56 -6.64
CA LEU A 57 3.26 -0.30 -6.60
C LEU A 57 3.83 0.78 -7.54
N GLY A 58 5.06 0.62 -8.03
CA GLY A 58 5.78 1.62 -8.82
C GLY A 58 6.37 2.76 -8.00
N LEU A 59 6.87 2.45 -6.80
CA LEU A 59 7.45 3.38 -5.79
C LEU A 59 8.93 3.12 -5.48
#